data_AF-A0A1I0DIP8-F1
#
_entry.id   AF-A0A1I0DIP8-F1
#
_cell.length_a   1.000
_cell.length_b   1.000
_cell.length_c   1.000
_cell.angle_alpha   90.00
_cell.angle_beta   90.00
_cell.angle_gamma   90.00
#
_symmetry.space_group_name_H-M   'P 1'
#
loop_
_entity.id
_entity.type
_entity.pdbx_description
1 polymer ?
#
loop_
_entity_poly.entity_id
_entity_poly.type
_entity_poly.pdbx_seq_one_letter_code
_entity_poly.pdbx_strand_id
1 'polypeptide(L)'
;MIKKIFITLIVVCLLPITNVKALDNDVTPNARAAILIEANSKQVLYDKNSSEKLYPASTTKIMTMILMFEAIRDKKLSFEDKITTSKYAASMGGSQVYLEQGESMSLKDMFKSIAIASANDASVAVAEHIAGSIDKFVTMMNDKAKELNLKNTHFKNATGLHDDDHYTCAHDLALMAAYLIQIGGEDLLNVTSLYDSYIREDTKQSFWLVNTNKLLKLYDGVDGLKTGYTKEAGYCLVTTVKRNNQRIIGVLMKESAPKTRNEEMCSMLDYGFNNYKQEIIFKKDTVIEKHVIDKMENLTIDVKCKQDIAFTTAKNSNDKYTTEIIYKDDLLPIKKGDVVGTLIVTIDGKEAGSYELYSDNDANKATYFSKLFKTFKSLF
;
A
#
# COMPACT_ATOMS: atom_id res chain seq x y z
N MET A 1 -60.36 -62.84 12.69
CA MET A 1 -61.36 -61.77 12.48
C MET A 1 -60.87 -60.48 13.14
N ILE A 2 -60.84 -59.40 12.36
CA ILE A 2 -60.81 -57.97 12.73
C ILE A 2 -59.55 -57.46 13.46
N LYS A 3 -58.60 -56.90 12.68
CA LYS A 3 -57.60 -55.93 13.18
C LYS A 3 -58.18 -54.53 13.02
N LYS A 4 -58.35 -53.80 14.13
CA LYS A 4 -58.67 -52.36 14.16
C LYS A 4 -57.42 -51.58 13.74
N ILE A 5 -57.55 -50.74 12.72
CA ILE A 5 -56.52 -49.79 12.28
C ILE A 5 -56.79 -48.47 13.01
N PHE A 6 -55.79 -48.00 13.76
CA PHE A 6 -55.75 -46.66 14.35
C PHE A 6 -55.20 -45.69 13.30
N ILE A 7 -55.97 -44.66 12.96
CA ILE A 7 -55.50 -43.53 12.14
C ILE A 7 -55.09 -42.42 13.11
N THR A 8 -53.78 -42.16 13.20
CA THR A 8 -53.25 -41.00 13.91
C THR A 8 -53.03 -39.88 12.91
N LEU A 9 -53.82 -38.81 13.03
CA LEU A 9 -53.76 -37.60 12.21
C LEU A 9 -52.50 -36.80 12.59
N ILE A 10 -51.48 -36.81 11.73
CA ILE A 10 -50.29 -35.95 11.88
C ILE A 10 -50.64 -34.57 11.30
N VAL A 11 -50.88 -33.60 12.18
CA VAL A 11 -50.99 -32.19 11.82
C VAL A 11 -49.56 -31.65 11.62
N VAL A 12 -49.14 -31.52 10.37
CA VAL A 12 -47.89 -30.86 9.99
C VAL A 12 -48.13 -29.34 10.04
N CYS A 13 -47.67 -28.69 11.10
CA CYS A 13 -47.61 -27.22 11.16
C CYS A 13 -46.58 -26.71 10.14
N LEU A 14 -47.07 -26.22 9.01
CA LEU A 14 -46.31 -25.43 8.04
C LEU A 14 -46.06 -24.03 8.63
N LEU A 15 -44.95 -23.86 9.35
CA LEU A 15 -44.43 -22.53 9.66
C LEU A 15 -43.80 -21.95 8.38
N PRO A 16 -44.09 -20.69 8.01
CA PRO A 16 -43.41 -20.04 6.89
C PRO A 16 -41.92 -19.92 7.24
N ILE A 17 -41.09 -20.57 6.43
CA ILE A 17 -39.64 -20.37 6.46
C ILE A 17 -39.40 -18.96 5.92
N THR A 18 -39.28 -17.99 6.82
CA THR A 18 -38.76 -16.68 6.44
C THR A 18 -37.29 -16.87 6.08
N ASN A 19 -36.96 -16.71 4.79
CA ASN A 19 -35.59 -16.54 4.38
C ASN A 19 -35.06 -15.27 5.06
N VAL A 20 -34.29 -15.45 6.13
CA VAL A 20 -33.51 -14.37 6.74
C VAL A 20 -32.48 -13.97 5.69
N LYS A 21 -32.73 -12.86 4.98
CA LYS A 21 -31.65 -12.17 4.28
C LYS A 21 -30.66 -11.76 5.36
N ALA A 22 -29.45 -12.31 5.31
CA ALA A 22 -28.32 -11.73 6.01
C ALA A 22 -28.30 -10.24 5.65
N LEU A 23 -28.19 -9.36 6.66
CA LEU A 23 -27.96 -7.95 6.42
C LEU A 23 -26.71 -7.82 5.54
N ASP A 24 -26.92 -7.45 4.27
CA ASP A 24 -25.91 -6.80 3.43
C ASP A 24 -25.50 -5.54 4.20
N ASN A 25 -24.47 -5.64 5.04
CA ASN A 25 -23.86 -4.48 5.68
C ASN A 25 -22.97 -3.79 4.65
N ASP A 26 -23.58 -3.22 3.60
CA ASP A 26 -22.91 -2.24 2.74
C ASP A 26 -22.59 -1.03 3.61
N VAL A 27 -21.35 -0.96 4.08
CA VAL A 27 -20.84 0.13 4.94
C VAL A 27 -20.46 1.37 4.12
N THR A 28 -20.63 1.30 2.80
CA THR A 28 -20.30 2.35 1.83
C THR A 28 -21.44 2.53 0.80
N PRO A 29 -22.71 2.75 1.20
CA PRO A 29 -23.85 2.69 0.28
C PRO A 29 -23.81 3.74 -0.85
N ASN A 30 -23.17 4.90 -0.64
CA ASN A 30 -23.14 6.00 -1.61
C ASN A 30 -21.93 5.95 -2.54
N ALA A 31 -20.81 5.34 -2.13
CA ALA A 31 -19.67 5.13 -3.01
C ALA A 31 -20.02 4.20 -4.18
N ARG A 32 -19.60 4.57 -5.40
CA ARG A 32 -19.75 3.71 -6.60
C ARG A 32 -18.89 2.46 -6.48
N ALA A 33 -17.65 2.65 -6.07
CA ALA A 33 -16.69 1.58 -5.83
C ALA A 33 -15.92 1.85 -4.52
N ALA A 34 -15.64 0.77 -3.80
CA ALA A 34 -14.91 0.79 -2.56
C ALA A 34 -14.06 -0.49 -2.42
N ILE A 35 -12.93 -0.37 -1.71
CA ILE A 35 -12.15 -1.53 -1.29
C ILE A 35 -11.44 -1.21 0.03
N LEU A 36 -11.31 -2.22 0.88
CA LEU A 36 -10.46 -2.19 2.06
C LEU A 36 -9.49 -3.36 1.98
N ILE A 37 -8.19 -3.09 2.11
CA ILE A 37 -7.15 -4.12 2.13
C ILE A 37 -6.27 -4.00 3.37
N GLU A 38 -5.66 -5.11 3.78
CA GLU A 38 -4.47 -5.06 4.63
C GLU A 38 -3.24 -4.72 3.77
N ALA A 39 -2.40 -3.80 4.24
CA ALA A 39 -1.39 -3.16 3.39
C ALA A 39 -0.25 -4.09 2.96
N ASN A 40 0.21 -5.01 3.82
CA ASN A 40 1.38 -5.84 3.54
C ASN A 40 1.01 -7.04 2.64
N SER A 41 -0.03 -7.76 3.03
CA SER A 41 -0.55 -8.95 2.35
C SER A 41 -1.38 -8.63 1.12
N LYS A 42 -1.93 -7.41 1.04
CA LYS A 42 -2.94 -7.00 0.06
C LYS A 42 -4.23 -7.83 0.16
N GLN A 43 -4.45 -8.51 1.29
CA GLN A 43 -5.68 -9.25 1.54
C GLN A 43 -6.87 -8.28 1.52
N VAL A 44 -7.87 -8.61 0.70
CA VAL A 44 -9.11 -7.86 0.61
C VAL A 44 -9.99 -8.18 1.82
N LEU A 45 -10.32 -7.14 2.59
CA LEU A 45 -11.18 -7.19 3.78
C LEU A 45 -12.61 -6.75 3.46
N TYR A 46 -12.78 -5.86 2.50
CA TYR A 46 -14.07 -5.39 1.98
C TYR A 46 -13.93 -5.06 0.50
N ASP A 47 -14.94 -5.40 -0.31
CA ASP A 47 -14.96 -5.15 -1.75
C ASP A 47 -16.36 -4.71 -2.20
N LYS A 48 -16.41 -3.61 -2.94
CA LYS A 48 -17.59 -3.15 -3.67
C LYS A 48 -17.16 -2.62 -5.03
N ASN A 49 -17.46 -3.35 -6.10
CA ASN A 49 -17.15 -2.96 -7.47
C ASN A 49 -15.68 -2.53 -7.67
N SER A 50 -14.73 -3.12 -6.95
CA SER A 50 -13.37 -2.56 -6.83
C SER A 50 -12.58 -2.53 -8.14
N SER A 51 -13.00 -3.33 -9.12
CA SER A 51 -12.41 -3.41 -10.47
C SER A 51 -13.10 -2.50 -11.50
N GLU A 52 -14.14 -1.75 -11.13
CA GLU A 52 -14.82 -0.82 -12.04
C GLU A 52 -13.88 0.33 -12.43
N LYS A 53 -13.76 0.60 -13.74
CA LYS A 53 -12.98 1.72 -14.27
C LYS A 53 -13.69 3.04 -13.99
N LEU A 54 -13.02 3.92 -13.26
CA LEU A 54 -13.50 5.23 -12.83
C LEU A 54 -12.38 6.26 -12.96
N TYR A 55 -12.75 7.54 -12.96
CA TYR A 55 -11.78 8.62 -13.04
C TYR A 55 -11.08 8.82 -11.68
N PRO A 56 -9.74 8.88 -11.62
CA PRO A 56 -8.98 8.98 -10.36
C PRO A 56 -9.02 10.38 -9.73
N ALA A 57 -9.21 11.43 -10.54
CA ALA A 57 -8.87 12.79 -10.15
C ALA A 57 -7.45 12.85 -9.53
N SER A 58 -7.21 13.73 -8.56
CA SER A 58 -5.92 13.89 -7.87
C SER A 58 -5.38 12.65 -7.14
N THR A 59 -6.12 11.54 -7.02
CA THR A 59 -5.54 10.27 -6.54
C THR A 59 -4.46 9.75 -7.49
N THR A 60 -4.45 10.21 -8.75
CA THR A 60 -3.36 10.06 -9.73
C THR A 60 -1.98 10.38 -9.16
N LYS A 61 -1.91 11.38 -8.28
CA LYS A 61 -0.63 11.83 -7.69
C LYS A 61 0.02 10.76 -6.79
N ILE A 62 -0.69 9.69 -6.43
CA ILE A 62 -0.07 8.51 -5.83
C ILE A 62 0.98 7.92 -6.78
N MET A 63 0.67 7.77 -8.07
CA MET A 63 1.65 7.30 -9.07
C MET A 63 2.79 8.31 -9.27
N THR A 64 2.49 9.61 -9.25
CA THR A 64 3.52 10.66 -9.30
C THR A 64 4.49 10.55 -8.11
N MET A 65 3.97 10.32 -6.91
CA MET A 65 4.80 10.08 -5.72
C MET A 65 5.55 8.76 -5.80
N ILE A 66 4.97 7.68 -6.36
CA ILE A 66 5.68 6.41 -6.56
C ILE A 66 6.96 6.64 -7.37
N LEU A 67 6.84 7.26 -8.56
CA LEU A 67 8.00 7.50 -9.42
C LEU A 67 9.04 8.44 -8.78
N MET A 68 8.58 9.42 -7.99
CA MET A 68 9.46 10.29 -7.21
C MET A 68 10.25 9.50 -6.15
N PHE A 69 9.58 8.67 -5.35
CA PHE A 69 10.24 7.87 -4.31
C PHE A 69 11.15 6.80 -4.90
N GLU A 70 10.82 6.23 -6.06
CA GLU A 70 11.75 5.34 -6.77
C GLU A 70 13.00 6.07 -7.27
N ALA A 71 12.85 7.28 -7.82
CA ALA A 71 14.00 8.09 -8.21
C ALA A 71 14.91 8.42 -7.01
N ILE A 72 14.32 8.66 -5.83
CA ILE A 72 15.06 8.87 -4.57
C ILE A 72 15.78 7.59 -4.13
N ARG A 73 15.07 6.46 -4.09
CA ARG A 73 15.62 5.14 -3.74
C ARG A 73 16.80 4.77 -4.65
N ASP A 74 16.67 5.04 -5.94
CA ASP A 74 17.67 4.78 -6.96
C ASP A 74 18.80 5.82 -6.97
N LYS A 75 18.80 6.79 -6.04
CA LYS A 75 19.78 7.88 -5.90
C LYS A 75 19.89 8.79 -7.15
N LYS A 76 18.84 8.84 -7.96
CA LYS A 76 18.71 9.77 -9.09
C LYS A 76 18.19 11.14 -8.64
N LEU A 77 17.62 11.19 -7.44
CA LEU A 77 16.98 12.37 -6.87
C LEU A 77 17.19 12.38 -5.34
N SER A 78 17.16 13.56 -4.74
CA SER A 78 17.25 13.81 -3.31
C SER A 78 16.24 14.86 -2.88
N PHE A 79 15.76 14.81 -1.64
CA PHE A 79 14.85 15.82 -1.09
C PHE A 79 15.42 17.25 -1.10
N GLU A 80 16.75 17.39 -1.14
CA GLU A 80 17.44 18.68 -1.19
C GLU A 80 17.59 19.23 -2.61
N ASP A 81 17.31 18.42 -3.64
CA ASP A 81 17.46 18.83 -5.02
C ASP A 81 16.53 19.98 -5.37
N LYS A 82 17.04 20.91 -6.17
CA LYS A 82 16.34 22.11 -6.59
C LYS A 82 15.58 21.85 -7.88
N ILE A 83 14.26 21.86 -7.79
CA ILE A 83 13.34 21.66 -8.90
C ILE A 83 13.00 23.03 -9.47
N THR A 84 13.31 23.25 -10.76
CA THR A 84 12.98 24.51 -11.46
C THR A 84 11.65 24.36 -12.17
N THR A 85 10.77 25.33 -11.98
CA THR A 85 9.43 25.34 -12.56
C THR A 85 9.49 25.78 -14.02
N SER A 86 8.98 24.94 -14.93
CA SER A 86 8.85 25.30 -16.34
C SER A 86 7.68 26.24 -16.58
N LYS A 87 7.62 26.83 -17.79
CA LYS A 87 6.44 27.60 -18.22
C LYS A 87 5.17 26.74 -18.19
N TYR A 88 5.27 25.47 -18.56
CA TYR A 88 4.12 24.57 -18.58
C TYR A 88 3.62 24.26 -17.17
N ALA A 89 4.53 23.92 -16.25
CA ALA A 89 4.21 23.71 -14.83
C ALA A 89 3.56 24.96 -14.20
N ALA A 90 4.09 26.15 -14.46
CA ALA A 90 3.51 27.41 -13.97
C ALA A 90 2.13 27.71 -14.59
N SER A 91 1.83 27.19 -15.78
CA SER A 91 0.55 27.40 -16.47
C SER A 91 -0.58 26.48 -16.03
N MET A 92 -0.29 25.55 -15.11
CA MET A 92 -1.30 24.61 -14.62
C MET A 92 -2.49 25.35 -13.98
N GLY A 93 -3.65 24.70 -13.99
CA GLY A 93 -4.84 25.13 -13.24
C GLY A 93 -5.20 24.14 -12.13
N GLY A 94 -6.31 24.38 -11.42
CA GLY A 94 -6.77 23.52 -10.33
C GLY A 94 -6.08 23.85 -9.00
N SER A 95 -5.81 22.84 -8.16
CA SER A 95 -5.06 23.03 -6.92
C SER A 95 -3.60 23.35 -7.22
N GLN A 96 -3.06 24.43 -6.64
CA GLN A 96 -1.73 24.95 -6.95
C GLN A 96 -1.09 25.59 -5.71
N VAL A 97 0.23 25.75 -5.76
CA VAL A 97 1.00 26.62 -4.85
C VAL A 97 1.55 27.86 -5.56
N TYR A 98 1.08 28.09 -6.79
CA TYR A 98 1.35 29.23 -7.64
C TYR A 98 2.85 29.40 -7.90
N LEU A 99 3.49 28.33 -8.37
CA LEU A 99 4.89 28.37 -8.81
C LEU A 99 5.05 29.29 -10.02
N GLU A 100 6.07 30.15 -9.99
CA GLU A 100 6.40 31.02 -11.12
C GLU A 100 7.38 30.34 -12.08
N GLN A 101 7.33 30.68 -13.37
CA GLN A 101 8.30 30.17 -14.35
C GLN A 101 9.73 30.58 -13.93
N GLY A 102 10.64 29.59 -13.87
CA GLY A 102 12.03 29.79 -13.45
C GLY A 102 12.24 29.83 -11.93
N GLU A 103 11.15 29.84 -11.14
CA GLU A 103 11.25 29.66 -9.69
C GLU A 103 11.84 28.28 -9.37
N SER A 104 12.71 28.21 -8.37
CA SER A 104 13.28 26.96 -7.90
C SER A 104 13.01 26.69 -6.43
N MET A 105 12.54 25.48 -6.13
CA MET A 105 12.14 25.02 -4.80
C MET A 105 12.75 23.64 -4.54
N SER A 106 13.05 23.31 -3.29
CA SER A 106 13.56 21.97 -2.95
C SER A 106 12.50 20.91 -3.25
N LEU A 107 12.94 19.70 -3.59
CA LEU A 107 12.03 18.57 -3.77
C LEU A 107 11.21 18.31 -2.51
N LYS A 108 11.77 18.53 -1.32
CA LYS A 108 11.03 18.43 -0.04
C LYS A 108 9.79 19.31 -0.02
N ASP A 109 9.91 20.57 -0.42
CA ASP A 109 8.77 21.50 -0.47
C ASP A 109 7.84 21.20 -1.65
N MET A 110 8.37 20.74 -2.79
CA MET A 110 7.54 20.23 -3.89
C MET A 110 6.70 19.02 -3.45
N PHE A 111 7.30 18.08 -2.72
CA PHE A 111 6.62 16.90 -2.18
C PHE A 111 5.52 17.29 -1.19
N LYS A 112 5.80 18.19 -0.24
CA LYS A 112 4.77 18.76 0.64
C LYS A 112 3.61 19.36 -0.17
N SER A 113 3.92 20.13 -1.21
CA SER A 113 2.93 20.75 -2.10
C SER A 113 2.03 19.70 -2.79
N ILE A 114 2.63 18.61 -3.27
CA ILE A 114 1.93 17.50 -3.92
C ILE A 114 1.07 16.70 -2.92
N ALA A 115 1.64 16.34 -1.77
CA ALA A 115 1.01 15.46 -0.79
C ALA A 115 -0.10 16.17 0.01
N ILE A 116 0.17 17.39 0.49
CA ILE A 116 -0.71 18.13 1.40
C ILE A 116 -1.75 18.94 0.60
N ALA A 117 -1.27 19.83 -0.27
CA ALA A 117 -2.10 20.76 -1.02
C ALA A 117 -2.58 20.21 -2.38
N SER A 118 -2.12 19.03 -2.79
CA SER A 118 -2.49 18.42 -4.06
C SER A 118 -2.11 19.27 -5.29
N ALA A 119 -1.01 20.01 -5.19
CA ALA A 119 -0.59 21.03 -6.15
C ALA A 119 -0.21 20.44 -7.53
N ASN A 120 -0.88 20.91 -8.59
CA ASN A 120 -0.73 20.45 -9.97
C ASN A 120 0.55 20.97 -10.61
N ASP A 121 0.86 22.24 -10.38
CA ASP A 121 2.11 22.90 -10.79
C ASP A 121 3.33 22.17 -10.24
N ALA A 122 3.35 21.87 -8.94
CA ALA A 122 4.44 21.09 -8.32
C ALA A 122 4.53 19.67 -8.89
N SER A 123 3.38 19.01 -9.13
CA SER A 123 3.35 17.66 -9.71
C SER A 123 3.97 17.64 -11.12
N VAL A 124 3.65 18.65 -11.95
CA VAL A 124 4.21 18.78 -13.30
C VAL A 124 5.69 19.12 -13.26
N ALA A 125 6.11 20.05 -12.41
CA ALA A 125 7.52 20.41 -12.26
C ALA A 125 8.39 19.21 -11.85
N VAL A 126 7.96 18.43 -10.85
CA VAL A 126 8.66 17.20 -10.42
C VAL A 126 8.67 16.15 -11.53
N ALA A 127 7.54 15.97 -12.24
CA ALA A 127 7.44 15.03 -13.34
C ALA A 127 8.40 15.38 -14.50
N GLU A 128 8.47 16.65 -14.89
CA GLU A 128 9.41 17.14 -15.90
C GLU A 128 10.86 16.99 -15.46
N HIS A 129 11.16 17.22 -14.17
CA HIS A 129 12.50 17.04 -13.65
C HIS A 129 12.95 15.56 -13.70
N ILE A 130 12.06 14.62 -13.36
CA ILE A 130 12.36 13.18 -13.36
C ILE A 130 12.54 12.64 -14.78
N ALA A 131 11.64 13.01 -15.71
CA ALA A 131 11.57 12.37 -17.03
C ALA A 131 12.08 13.24 -18.19
N GLY A 132 12.42 14.50 -17.92
CA GLY A 132 12.78 15.53 -18.91
C GLY A 132 11.59 16.15 -19.65
N SER A 133 10.40 15.53 -19.61
CA SER A 133 9.15 16.05 -20.21
C SER A 133 7.94 15.31 -19.64
N ILE A 134 6.76 15.92 -19.70
CA ILE A 134 5.51 15.29 -19.24
C ILE A 134 5.12 14.05 -20.04
N ASP A 135 5.30 14.04 -21.36
CA ASP A 135 4.96 12.86 -22.17
C ASP A 135 5.79 11.62 -21.79
N LYS A 136 7.09 11.83 -21.54
CA LYS A 136 7.96 10.78 -21.01
C LYS A 136 7.55 10.35 -19.62
N PHE A 137 7.14 11.28 -18.75
CA PHE A 137 6.66 10.94 -17.41
C PHE A 137 5.37 10.11 -17.47
N VAL A 138 4.41 10.47 -18.32
CA VAL A 138 3.17 9.71 -18.53
C VAL A 138 3.48 8.30 -19.08
N THR A 139 4.49 8.16 -19.94
CA THR A 139 4.98 6.85 -20.38
C THR A 139 5.49 6.03 -19.18
N MET A 140 6.34 6.63 -18.33
CA MET A 140 6.82 5.98 -17.10
C MET A 140 5.69 5.57 -16.16
N MET A 141 4.64 6.40 -16.01
CA MET A 141 3.48 6.09 -15.17
C MET A 141 2.76 4.83 -15.67
N ASN A 142 2.55 4.72 -16.99
CA ASN A 142 1.88 3.56 -17.59
C ASN A 142 2.76 2.31 -17.59
N ASP A 143 4.08 2.44 -17.74
CA ASP A 143 5.00 1.32 -17.63
C ASP A 143 5.07 0.81 -16.19
N LYS A 144 5.09 1.71 -15.19
CA LYS A 144 4.96 1.34 -13.78
C LYS A 144 3.62 0.67 -13.48
N ALA A 145 2.53 1.13 -14.11
CA ALA A 145 1.23 0.47 -13.96
C ALA A 145 1.27 -1.00 -14.44
N LYS A 146 1.96 -1.29 -15.56
CA LYS A 146 2.17 -2.67 -16.03
C LYS A 146 3.05 -3.47 -15.07
N GLU A 147 4.14 -2.89 -14.58
CA GLU A 147 5.06 -3.53 -13.63
C GLU A 147 4.34 -3.91 -12.32
N LEU A 148 3.46 -3.04 -11.83
CA LEU A 148 2.63 -3.30 -10.64
C LEU A 148 1.38 -4.15 -10.95
N ASN A 149 1.21 -4.62 -12.19
CA ASN A 149 0.07 -5.43 -12.66
C ASN A 149 -1.30 -4.74 -12.43
N LEU A 150 -1.37 -3.43 -12.63
CA LEU A 150 -2.59 -2.61 -12.51
C LEU A 150 -3.44 -2.74 -13.78
N LYS A 151 -4.37 -3.69 -13.78
CA LYS A 151 -5.10 -4.11 -14.99
C LYS A 151 -6.13 -3.09 -15.49
N ASN A 152 -6.58 -2.20 -14.62
CA ASN A 152 -7.68 -1.27 -14.88
C ASN A 152 -7.22 0.19 -14.76
N THR A 153 -5.94 0.46 -15.01
CA THR A 153 -5.35 1.78 -14.86
C THR A 153 -4.66 2.26 -16.14
N HIS A 154 -4.91 3.51 -16.52
CA HIS A 154 -4.22 4.20 -17.60
C HIS A 154 -4.11 5.70 -17.28
N PHE A 155 -2.91 6.26 -17.45
CA PHE A 155 -2.62 7.67 -17.17
C PHE A 155 -2.40 8.45 -18.46
N LYS A 156 -2.96 9.66 -18.51
CA LYS A 156 -2.78 10.67 -19.57
C LYS A 156 -2.03 11.90 -19.08
N ASN A 157 -1.97 12.13 -17.76
CA ASN A 157 -1.28 13.26 -17.16
C ASN A 157 -0.81 12.93 -15.73
N ALA A 158 0.07 13.76 -15.17
CA ALA A 158 0.64 13.57 -13.84
C ALA A 158 -0.22 14.13 -12.69
N THR A 159 -1.35 14.76 -12.99
CA THR A 159 -2.11 15.56 -12.02
C THR A 159 -3.46 14.94 -11.67
N GLY A 160 -4.05 14.17 -12.58
CA GLY A 160 -5.42 13.69 -12.50
C GLY A 160 -6.47 14.71 -12.97
N LEU A 161 -6.08 15.70 -13.77
CA LEU A 161 -7.06 16.47 -14.53
C LEU A 161 -7.82 15.51 -15.47
N HIS A 162 -9.10 15.80 -15.69
CA HIS A 162 -9.98 14.90 -16.42
C HIS A 162 -9.55 14.77 -17.89
N ASP A 163 -9.53 13.51 -18.33
CA ASP A 163 -9.37 13.05 -19.71
C ASP A 163 -10.10 11.70 -19.77
N ASP A 164 -10.81 11.41 -20.87
CA ASP A 164 -11.62 10.20 -21.00
C ASP A 164 -10.79 8.92 -21.00
N ASP A 165 -9.54 8.99 -21.48
CA ASP A 165 -8.60 7.88 -21.43
C ASP A 165 -7.86 7.80 -20.08
N HIS A 166 -8.11 8.70 -19.13
CA HIS A 166 -7.42 8.72 -17.83
C HIS A 166 -8.26 8.06 -16.73
N TYR A 167 -8.05 6.76 -16.50
CA TYR A 167 -8.88 5.95 -15.60
C TYR A 167 -8.05 5.07 -14.66
N THR A 168 -8.67 4.64 -13.56
CA THR A 168 -8.15 3.62 -12.62
C THR A 168 -9.33 2.83 -12.04
N CYS A 169 -9.10 1.98 -11.04
CA CYS A 169 -10.15 1.40 -10.22
C CYS A 169 -9.75 1.42 -8.73
N ALA A 170 -10.69 1.10 -7.83
CA ALA A 170 -10.42 1.15 -6.39
C ALA A 170 -9.33 0.14 -5.98
N HIS A 171 -9.35 -1.06 -6.58
CA HIS A 171 -8.35 -2.10 -6.36
C HIS A 171 -6.94 -1.64 -6.75
N ASP A 172 -6.77 -1.09 -7.95
CA ASP A 172 -5.46 -0.62 -8.44
C ASP A 172 -4.94 0.56 -7.60
N LEU A 173 -5.82 1.46 -7.15
CA LEU A 173 -5.46 2.52 -6.19
C LEU A 173 -4.98 1.96 -4.85
N ALA A 174 -5.61 0.91 -4.34
CA ALA A 174 -5.20 0.26 -3.10
C ALA A 174 -3.81 -0.39 -3.25
N LEU A 175 -3.55 -1.05 -4.39
CA LEU A 175 -2.24 -1.61 -4.71
C LEU A 175 -1.15 -0.54 -4.85
N MET A 176 -1.44 0.56 -5.54
CA MET A 176 -0.52 1.70 -5.65
C MET A 176 -0.22 2.30 -4.27
N ALA A 177 -1.23 2.46 -3.41
CA ALA A 177 -1.03 2.98 -2.06
C ALA A 177 -0.16 2.05 -1.20
N ALA A 178 -0.42 0.73 -1.25
CA ALA A 178 0.39 -0.26 -0.55
C ALA A 178 1.87 -0.20 -1.00
N TYR A 179 2.09 -0.15 -2.32
CA TYR A 179 3.43 -0.02 -2.89
C TYR A 179 4.11 1.28 -2.47
N LEU A 180 3.41 2.42 -2.56
CA LEU A 180 3.94 3.72 -2.18
C LEU A 180 4.35 3.75 -0.70
N ILE A 181 3.52 3.20 0.19
CA ILE A 181 3.82 3.12 1.63
C ILE A 181 5.05 2.24 1.87
N GLN A 182 5.18 1.12 1.15
CA GLN A 182 6.33 0.23 1.25
C GLN A 182 7.64 0.92 0.85
N ILE A 183 7.65 1.64 -0.28
CA ILE A 183 8.89 2.28 -0.78
C ILE A 183 9.17 3.64 -0.13
N GLY A 184 8.14 4.35 0.32
CA GLY A 184 8.25 5.70 0.87
C GLY A 184 8.45 5.73 2.39
N GLY A 185 8.00 4.70 3.11
CA GLY A 185 8.27 4.51 4.53
C GLY A 185 7.95 5.73 5.39
N GLU A 186 8.85 6.04 6.32
CA GLU A 186 8.69 7.20 7.23
C GLU A 186 8.76 8.53 6.49
N ASP A 187 9.57 8.67 5.44
CA ASP A 187 9.68 9.91 4.67
C ASP A 187 8.34 10.31 4.03
N LEU A 188 7.59 9.33 3.51
CA LEU A 188 6.23 9.54 3.04
C LEU A 188 5.29 9.95 4.18
N LEU A 189 5.24 9.11 5.22
CA LEU A 189 4.24 9.22 6.29
C LEU A 189 4.45 10.47 7.16
N ASN A 190 5.69 10.93 7.33
CA ASN A 190 6.03 12.18 8.02
C ASN A 190 5.46 13.42 7.33
N VAL A 191 5.12 13.33 6.03
CA VAL A 191 4.49 14.42 5.29
C VAL A 191 2.99 14.19 5.13
N THR A 192 2.55 12.97 4.79
CA THR A 192 1.13 12.69 4.53
C THR A 192 0.28 12.72 5.80
N SER A 193 0.88 12.54 6.98
CA SER A 193 0.22 12.68 8.29
C SER A 193 0.05 14.12 8.75
N LEU A 194 0.70 15.09 8.11
CA LEU A 194 0.57 16.51 8.47
C LEU A 194 -0.80 17.03 8.06
N TYR A 195 -1.55 17.59 9.02
CA TYR A 195 -2.80 18.29 8.73
C TYR A 195 -2.55 19.62 8.01
N ASP A 196 -1.47 20.30 8.35
CA ASP A 196 -1.00 21.50 7.69
C ASP A 196 0.53 21.59 7.76
N SER A 197 1.11 22.44 6.91
CA SER A 197 2.55 22.69 6.88
C SER A 197 2.81 24.01 6.16
N TYR A 198 4.07 24.41 6.08
CA TYR A 198 4.53 25.51 5.26
C TYR A 198 5.57 25.03 4.24
N ILE A 199 5.61 25.73 3.12
CA ILE A 199 6.71 25.70 2.15
C ILE A 199 7.28 27.11 2.05
N ARG A 200 8.53 27.23 1.61
CA ARG A 200 9.24 28.52 1.53
C ARG A 200 9.26 29.26 2.90
N GLU A 201 9.26 28.51 4.00
CA GLU A 201 8.96 29.01 5.35
C GLU A 201 9.90 30.14 5.80
N ASP A 202 11.19 30.01 5.49
CA ASP A 202 12.23 31.00 5.83
C ASP A 202 12.30 32.19 4.85
N THR A 203 11.29 32.38 4.01
CA THR A 203 11.28 33.43 2.97
C THR A 203 10.08 34.35 3.11
N LYS A 204 10.15 35.53 2.45
CA LYS A 204 9.00 36.45 2.34
C LYS A 204 7.82 35.86 1.54
N GLN A 205 8.02 34.72 0.88
CA GLN A 205 7.02 34.02 0.06
C GLN A 205 6.50 32.74 0.76
N SER A 206 6.67 32.63 2.09
CA SER A 206 6.12 31.52 2.88
C SER A 206 4.65 31.28 2.54
N PHE A 207 4.32 30.01 2.26
CA PHE A 207 3.00 29.61 1.79
C PHE A 207 2.45 28.49 2.67
N TRP A 208 1.28 28.72 3.25
CA TRP A 208 0.61 27.77 4.13
C TRP A 208 -0.13 26.70 3.33
N LEU A 209 0.14 25.44 3.64
CA LEU A 209 -0.52 24.27 3.05
C LEU A 209 -1.50 23.68 4.06
N VAL A 210 -2.70 23.37 3.59
CA VAL A 210 -3.71 22.66 4.38
C VAL A 210 -4.03 21.34 3.70
N ASN A 211 -3.97 20.26 4.46
CA ASN A 211 -4.25 18.93 3.94
C ASN A 211 -5.72 18.83 3.54
N THR A 212 -5.90 18.31 2.33
CA THR A 212 -7.22 18.00 1.76
C THR A 212 -7.89 16.82 2.47
N ASN A 213 -7.12 15.92 3.08
CA ASN A 213 -7.63 14.79 3.85
C ASN A 213 -8.04 15.23 5.27
N LYS A 214 -9.35 15.37 5.50
CA LYS A 214 -9.89 15.74 6.82
C LYS A 214 -9.88 14.59 7.82
N LEU A 215 -9.70 13.35 7.38
CA LEU A 215 -9.64 12.20 8.30
C LEU A 215 -8.45 12.24 9.26
N LEU A 216 -7.39 12.95 8.92
CA LEU A 216 -6.25 13.21 9.82
C LEU A 216 -6.67 13.81 11.17
N LYS A 217 -7.80 14.52 11.23
CA LYS A 217 -8.38 15.07 12.47
C LYS A 217 -9.59 14.31 12.98
N LEU A 218 -10.20 13.47 12.15
CA LEU A 218 -11.50 12.84 12.44
C LEU A 218 -11.38 11.36 12.82
N TYR A 219 -10.25 10.70 12.51
CA TYR A 219 -10.09 9.28 12.73
C TYR A 219 -8.68 8.95 13.22
N ASP A 220 -8.61 8.40 14.43
CA ASP A 220 -7.34 8.09 15.09
C ASP A 220 -6.52 7.04 14.32
N GLY A 221 -5.22 7.29 14.21
CA GLY A 221 -4.25 6.46 13.50
C GLY A 221 -4.17 6.69 11.98
N VAL A 222 -4.95 7.63 11.40
CA VAL A 222 -4.82 8.00 9.97
C VAL A 222 -3.54 8.76 9.74
N ASP A 223 -2.76 8.32 8.76
CA ASP A 223 -1.47 8.93 8.40
C ASP A 223 -1.37 9.27 6.90
N GLY A 224 -2.50 9.26 6.18
CA GLY A 224 -2.54 9.53 4.74
C GLY A 224 -3.87 9.10 4.09
N LEU A 225 -3.96 9.01 2.75
CA LEU A 225 -2.89 9.25 1.78
C LEU A 225 -3.27 10.38 0.82
N LYS A 226 -4.39 10.26 0.10
CA LYS A 226 -4.72 11.21 -0.96
C LYS A 226 -6.21 11.32 -1.25
N THR A 227 -6.69 12.56 -1.37
CA THR A 227 -8.03 12.87 -1.90
C THR A 227 -7.99 13.14 -3.42
N GLY A 228 -9.15 12.98 -4.07
CA GLY A 228 -9.37 13.42 -5.45
C GLY A 228 -10.78 13.98 -5.63
N TYR A 229 -10.91 14.99 -6.47
CA TYR A 229 -12.20 15.49 -6.94
C TYR A 229 -12.08 16.12 -8.32
N THR A 230 -12.95 15.70 -9.23
CA THR A 230 -13.40 16.47 -10.40
C THR A 230 -14.91 16.26 -10.52
N LYS A 231 -15.56 17.01 -11.41
CA LYS A 231 -17.00 16.83 -11.66
C LYS A 231 -17.32 15.40 -12.13
N GLU A 232 -16.45 14.82 -12.94
CA GLU A 232 -16.61 13.51 -13.57
C GLU A 232 -16.23 12.37 -12.63
N ALA A 233 -15.18 12.57 -11.82
CA ALA A 233 -14.70 11.59 -10.85
C ALA A 233 -15.59 11.49 -9.61
N GLY A 234 -16.32 12.55 -9.27
CA GLY A 234 -16.92 12.69 -7.94
C GLY A 234 -15.84 12.81 -6.86
N TYR A 235 -16.20 12.56 -5.60
CA TYR A 235 -15.26 12.60 -4.49
C TYR A 235 -14.57 11.23 -4.33
N CYS A 236 -13.24 11.21 -4.42
CA CYS A 236 -12.42 10.03 -4.21
C CYS A 236 -11.53 10.22 -2.99
N LEU A 237 -11.21 9.13 -2.29
CA LEU A 237 -10.32 9.13 -1.14
C LEU A 237 -9.59 7.80 -1.02
N VAL A 238 -8.27 7.88 -0.88
CA VAL A 238 -7.39 6.79 -0.49
C VAL A 238 -6.84 7.11 0.88
N THR A 239 -7.14 6.27 1.87
CA THR A 239 -6.78 6.46 3.28
C THR A 239 -5.92 5.31 3.75
N THR A 240 -4.90 5.62 4.54
CA THR A 240 -4.10 4.65 5.29
C THR A 240 -4.26 4.93 6.77
N VAL A 241 -4.38 3.86 7.55
CA VAL A 241 -4.47 3.93 9.00
C VAL A 241 -3.69 2.77 9.61
N LYS A 242 -2.95 3.06 10.70
CA LYS A 242 -2.22 2.04 11.46
C LYS A 242 -2.70 2.01 12.91
N ARG A 243 -3.09 0.82 13.39
CA ARG A 243 -3.43 0.56 14.81
C ARG A 243 -2.87 -0.80 15.21
N ASN A 244 -2.26 -0.90 16.40
CA ASN A 244 -1.76 -2.17 16.95
C ASN A 244 -0.92 -3.00 15.96
N ASN A 245 -0.03 -2.33 15.22
CA ASN A 245 0.81 -2.89 14.15
C ASN A 245 0.09 -3.36 12.87
N GLN A 246 -1.23 -3.37 12.84
CA GLN A 246 -2.03 -3.62 11.65
C GLN A 246 -2.19 -2.32 10.84
N ARG A 247 -1.83 -2.35 9.56
CA ARG A 247 -2.07 -1.25 8.63
C ARG A 247 -3.10 -1.66 7.59
N ILE A 248 -4.19 -0.90 7.50
CA ILE A 248 -5.22 -1.09 6.47
C ILE A 248 -5.27 0.13 5.55
N ILE A 249 -5.63 -0.12 4.29
CA ILE A 249 -5.79 0.88 3.25
C ILE A 249 -7.22 0.81 2.74
N GLY A 250 -7.93 1.92 2.85
CA GLY A 250 -9.29 2.09 2.33
C GLY A 250 -9.31 2.98 1.11
N VAL A 251 -10.08 2.61 0.09
CA VAL A 251 -10.33 3.43 -1.10
C VAL A 251 -11.83 3.57 -1.31
N LEU A 252 -12.28 4.81 -1.52
CA LEU A 252 -13.62 5.14 -2.00
C LEU A 252 -13.51 5.93 -3.29
N MET A 253 -14.36 5.62 -4.26
CA MET A 253 -14.44 6.32 -5.54
C MET A 253 -15.86 6.77 -5.86
N LYS A 254 -15.95 7.97 -6.45
CA LYS A 254 -17.17 8.56 -6.98
C LYS A 254 -18.29 8.70 -5.94
N GLU A 255 -17.91 9.25 -4.80
CA GLU A 255 -18.85 9.72 -3.79
C GLU A 255 -19.52 11.02 -4.21
N SER A 256 -20.75 11.24 -3.73
CA SER A 256 -21.57 12.40 -4.10
C SER A 256 -21.19 13.67 -3.35
N ALA A 257 -20.71 13.55 -2.12
CA ALA A 257 -20.39 14.67 -1.24
C ALA A 257 -19.16 14.38 -0.36
N PRO A 258 -18.37 15.40 0.02
CA PRO A 258 -17.16 15.22 0.81
C PRO A 258 -17.46 14.77 2.25
N LYS A 259 -18.62 15.16 2.79
CA LYS A 259 -19.08 14.71 4.12
C LYS A 259 -19.38 13.22 4.10
N THR A 260 -20.22 12.77 3.17
CA THR A 260 -20.57 11.34 2.97
C THR A 260 -19.32 10.49 2.77
N ARG A 261 -18.43 10.89 1.87
CA ARG A 261 -17.12 10.25 1.66
C ARG A 261 -16.33 10.03 2.96
N ASN A 262 -16.32 11.01 3.87
CA ASN A 262 -15.61 10.87 5.13
C ASN A 262 -16.31 9.89 6.08
N GLU A 263 -17.63 9.98 6.19
CA GLU A 263 -18.45 9.12 7.06
C GLU A 263 -18.40 7.65 6.61
N GLU A 264 -18.49 7.40 5.30
CA GLU A 264 -18.37 6.04 4.73
C GLU A 264 -16.95 5.50 4.85
N MET A 265 -15.91 6.35 4.71
CA MET A 265 -14.54 5.90 4.93
C MET A 265 -14.33 5.51 6.38
N CYS A 266 -14.77 6.32 7.36
CA CYS A 266 -14.70 5.94 8.77
C CYS A 266 -15.43 4.62 9.03
N SER A 267 -16.64 4.46 8.49
CA SER A 267 -17.45 3.24 8.66
C SER A 267 -16.76 2.01 8.06
N MET A 268 -16.13 2.14 6.90
CA MET A 268 -15.35 1.07 6.27
C MET A 268 -14.08 0.73 7.06
N LEU A 269 -13.36 1.73 7.58
CA LEU A 269 -12.20 1.50 8.44
C LEU A 269 -12.59 0.82 9.76
N ASP A 270 -13.69 1.24 10.37
CA ASP A 270 -14.25 0.63 11.58
C ASP A 270 -14.67 -0.81 11.30
N TYR A 271 -15.30 -1.08 10.15
CA TYR A 271 -15.60 -2.45 9.71
C TYR A 271 -14.33 -3.32 9.69
N GLY A 272 -13.24 -2.83 9.13
CA GLY A 272 -11.94 -3.53 9.11
C GLY A 272 -11.46 -3.89 10.51
N PHE A 273 -11.30 -2.90 11.39
CA PHE A 273 -10.79 -3.15 12.74
C PHE A 273 -11.76 -3.88 13.66
N ASN A 274 -13.07 -3.83 13.41
CA ASN A 274 -14.06 -4.54 14.21
C ASN A 274 -14.14 -6.01 13.85
N ASN A 275 -14.02 -6.36 12.57
CA ASN A 275 -14.20 -7.74 12.09
C ASN A 275 -12.88 -8.51 11.95
N TYR A 276 -11.76 -7.81 11.76
CA TYR A 276 -10.46 -8.42 11.52
C TYR A 276 -9.47 -8.09 12.64
N LYS A 277 -8.51 -8.98 12.82
CA LYS A 277 -7.35 -8.79 13.70
C LYS A 277 -6.11 -9.32 13.01
N GLN A 278 -4.96 -8.80 13.41
CA GLN A 278 -3.67 -9.33 13.00
C GLN A 278 -3.19 -10.35 14.05
N GLU A 279 -2.83 -11.56 13.60
CA GLU A 279 -2.22 -12.60 14.43
C GLU A 279 -0.73 -12.71 14.10
N ILE A 280 0.11 -12.49 15.10
CA ILE A 280 1.58 -12.54 14.97
C ILE A 280 2.02 -14.01 14.96
N ILE A 281 2.69 -14.42 13.89
CA ILE A 281 3.33 -15.73 13.75
C ILE A 281 4.73 -15.69 14.36
N PHE A 282 5.55 -14.73 13.94
CA PHE A 282 6.90 -14.51 14.45
C PHE A 282 7.08 -13.04 14.84
N LYS A 283 7.61 -12.79 16.04
CA LYS A 283 7.96 -11.44 16.46
C LYS A 283 9.24 -10.98 15.78
N LYS A 284 9.36 -9.68 15.54
CA LYS A 284 10.60 -9.03 15.10
C LYS A 284 11.83 -9.57 15.87
N ASP A 285 12.93 -9.73 15.15
CA ASP A 285 14.24 -10.20 15.63
C ASP A 285 14.27 -11.65 16.15
N THR A 286 13.18 -12.41 15.99
CA THR A 286 13.13 -13.84 16.30
C THR A 286 13.88 -14.65 15.26
N VAL A 287 14.73 -15.60 15.69
CA VAL A 287 15.29 -16.63 14.82
C VAL A 287 14.18 -17.60 14.45
N ILE A 288 13.80 -17.62 13.17
CA ILE A 288 12.75 -18.48 12.63
C ILE A 288 13.31 -19.89 12.46
N GLU A 289 14.48 -20.01 11.84
CA GLU A 289 15.18 -21.28 11.72
C GLU A 289 16.70 -21.09 11.56
N LYS A 290 17.42 -22.21 11.71
CA LYS A 290 18.85 -22.31 11.40
C LYS A 290 19.00 -23.03 10.06
N HIS A 291 19.41 -22.30 9.03
CA HIS A 291 19.54 -22.82 7.67
C HIS A 291 20.96 -23.31 7.39
N VAL A 292 21.09 -24.49 6.80
CA VAL A 292 22.38 -25.06 6.38
C VAL A 292 22.65 -24.66 4.94
N ILE A 293 23.61 -23.75 4.74
CA ILE A 293 23.98 -23.24 3.41
C ILE A 293 24.92 -24.21 2.69
N ASP A 294 25.86 -24.81 3.43
CA ASP A 294 26.79 -25.81 2.90
C ASP A 294 26.89 -26.99 3.88
N LYS A 295 26.38 -28.14 3.45
CA LYS A 295 26.40 -29.39 4.22
C LYS A 295 27.80 -29.99 4.36
N MET A 296 28.68 -29.79 3.39
CA MET A 296 30.06 -30.32 3.46
C MET A 296 30.90 -29.56 4.47
N GLU A 297 30.63 -28.26 4.64
CA GLU A 297 31.39 -27.41 5.55
C GLU A 297 30.70 -27.15 6.90
N ASN A 298 29.50 -27.71 7.11
CA ASN A 298 28.59 -27.40 8.22
C ASN A 298 28.37 -25.88 8.39
N LEU A 299 28.28 -25.17 7.27
CA LEU A 299 28.09 -23.72 7.27
C LEU A 299 26.61 -23.41 7.43
N THR A 300 26.27 -22.66 8.48
CA THR A 300 24.89 -22.32 8.83
C THR A 300 24.70 -20.84 9.03
N ILE A 301 23.48 -20.37 8.77
CA ILE A 301 23.00 -19.05 9.19
C ILE A 301 21.76 -19.18 10.06
N ASP A 302 21.64 -18.27 11.02
CA ASP A 302 20.40 -18.06 11.76
C ASP A 302 19.56 -17.05 10.96
N VAL A 303 18.35 -17.47 10.58
CA VAL A 303 17.45 -16.70 9.71
C VAL A 303 16.41 -15.97 10.57
N LYS A 304 16.34 -14.64 10.42
CA LYS A 304 15.50 -13.75 11.23
C LYS A 304 14.56 -12.88 10.39
N CYS A 305 13.54 -12.36 11.06
CA CYS A 305 12.67 -11.31 10.53
C CYS A 305 13.04 -9.93 11.13
N LYS A 306 13.05 -8.87 10.31
CA LYS A 306 13.27 -7.48 10.78
C LYS A 306 11.99 -6.76 11.24
N GLN A 307 10.84 -7.42 11.07
CA GLN A 307 9.52 -6.95 11.47
C GLN A 307 8.68 -8.13 11.95
N ASP A 308 7.58 -7.86 12.66
CA ASP A 308 6.61 -8.90 13.00
C ASP A 308 6.07 -9.53 11.70
N ILE A 309 6.14 -10.86 11.62
CA ILE A 309 5.45 -11.64 10.60
C ILE A 309 4.10 -11.99 11.18
N ALA A 310 3.05 -11.59 10.48
CA ALA A 310 1.70 -11.74 10.96
C ALA A 310 0.73 -11.93 9.79
N PHE A 311 -0.46 -12.43 10.06
CA PHE A 311 -1.52 -12.52 9.06
C PHE A 311 -2.79 -11.88 9.57
N THR A 312 -3.64 -11.43 8.65
CA THR A 312 -4.95 -10.88 9.02
C THR A 312 -6.02 -11.97 8.90
N THR A 313 -6.81 -12.08 9.96
CA THR A 313 -7.84 -13.09 10.11
C THR A 313 -9.10 -12.46 10.67
N ALA A 314 -10.26 -13.04 10.36
CA ALA A 314 -11.49 -12.61 11.02
C ALA A 314 -11.40 -12.92 12.52
N LYS A 315 -11.90 -12.04 13.40
CA LYS A 315 -11.74 -12.19 14.86
C LYS A 315 -12.31 -13.49 15.42
N ASN A 316 -13.31 -14.07 14.74
CA ASN A 316 -13.99 -15.30 15.11
C ASN A 316 -13.67 -16.49 14.18
N SER A 317 -12.69 -16.37 13.30
CA SER A 317 -12.27 -17.51 12.47
C SER A 317 -11.24 -18.38 13.19
N ASN A 318 -11.20 -19.66 12.80
CA ASN A 318 -10.19 -20.63 13.23
C ASN A 318 -9.23 -20.92 12.07
N ASP A 319 -8.89 -19.88 11.32
CA ASP A 319 -8.11 -20.00 10.09
C ASP A 319 -6.76 -20.64 10.39
N LYS A 320 -6.39 -21.64 9.59
CA LYS A 320 -5.12 -22.35 9.75
C LYS A 320 -4.13 -21.77 8.76
N TYR A 321 -2.97 -21.36 9.28
CA TYR A 321 -1.87 -20.88 8.46
C TYR A 321 -0.81 -21.96 8.26
N THR A 322 -0.11 -21.88 7.14
CA THR A 322 1.15 -22.58 6.87
C THR A 322 2.21 -21.57 6.44
N THR A 323 3.48 -21.88 6.68
CA THR A 323 4.61 -21.03 6.28
C THR A 323 5.60 -21.82 5.43
N GLU A 324 6.09 -21.21 4.37
CA GLU A 324 7.15 -21.74 3.51
C GLU A 324 8.25 -20.71 3.36
N ILE A 325 9.53 -21.12 3.39
CA ILE A 325 10.66 -20.22 3.16
C ILE A 325 11.26 -20.53 1.79
N ILE A 326 11.27 -19.53 0.92
CA ILE A 326 11.92 -19.57 -0.39
C ILE A 326 13.25 -18.82 -0.28
N TYR A 327 14.36 -19.56 -0.28
CA TYR A 327 15.70 -18.98 -0.24
C TYR A 327 16.12 -18.43 -1.60
N LYS A 328 16.98 -17.41 -1.59
CA LYS A 328 17.66 -16.95 -2.79
C LYS A 328 18.67 -18.01 -3.27
N ASP A 329 18.86 -18.07 -4.57
CA ASP A 329 19.95 -18.83 -5.17
C ASP A 329 21.31 -18.25 -4.75
N ASP A 330 22.33 -19.11 -4.65
CA ASP A 330 23.74 -18.73 -4.40
C ASP A 330 23.95 -17.74 -3.24
N LEU A 331 23.52 -18.13 -2.04
CA LEU A 331 23.57 -17.25 -0.87
C LEU A 331 24.96 -16.70 -0.52
N LEU A 332 26.06 -17.43 -0.78
CA LEU A 332 27.40 -17.05 -0.30
C LEU A 332 28.14 -16.07 -1.23
N PRO A 333 28.88 -15.07 -0.66
CA PRO A 333 29.03 -14.78 0.77
C PRO A 333 27.86 -13.98 1.34
N ILE A 334 27.55 -14.22 2.61
CA ILE A 334 26.48 -13.53 3.36
C ILE A 334 27.11 -12.72 4.48
N LYS A 335 26.67 -11.48 4.63
CA LYS A 335 26.88 -10.68 5.83
C LYS A 335 25.62 -10.66 6.69
N LYS A 336 25.82 -10.50 7.99
CA LYS A 336 24.74 -10.19 8.93
C LYS A 336 23.90 -9.02 8.39
N GLY A 337 22.59 -9.23 8.30
CA GLY A 337 21.63 -8.25 7.83
C GLY A 337 21.29 -8.34 6.34
N ASP A 338 21.97 -9.18 5.56
CA ASP A 338 21.64 -9.44 4.15
C ASP A 338 20.33 -10.22 4.03
N VAL A 339 19.55 -9.93 2.98
CA VAL A 339 18.31 -10.67 2.65
C VAL A 339 18.68 -12.04 2.08
N VAL A 340 18.23 -13.11 2.72
CA VAL A 340 18.55 -14.51 2.36
C VAL A 340 17.38 -15.26 1.73
N GLY A 341 16.16 -14.77 1.88
CA GLY A 341 14.98 -15.42 1.31
C GLY A 341 13.70 -14.67 1.64
N THR A 342 12.58 -15.31 1.33
CA THR A 342 11.24 -14.79 1.56
C THR A 342 10.40 -15.86 2.26
N LEU A 343 9.77 -15.51 3.37
CA LEU A 343 8.76 -16.34 4.03
C LEU A 343 7.39 -16.03 3.42
N ILE A 344 6.73 -17.07 2.91
CA ILE A 344 5.36 -17.03 2.40
C ILE A 344 4.44 -17.59 3.48
N VAL A 345 3.45 -16.80 3.87
CA VAL A 345 2.36 -17.21 4.76
C VAL A 345 1.16 -17.57 3.89
N THR A 346 0.57 -18.73 4.10
CA THR A 346 -0.62 -19.19 3.38
C THR A 346 -1.73 -19.46 4.38
N ILE A 347 -2.96 -19.01 4.09
CA ILE A 347 -4.18 -19.32 4.84
C ILE A 347 -5.13 -20.05 3.90
N ASP A 348 -5.60 -21.24 4.30
CA ASP A 348 -6.53 -22.06 3.51
C ASP A 348 -6.12 -22.22 2.04
N GLY A 349 -4.80 -22.39 1.81
CA GLY A 349 -4.23 -22.57 0.47
C GLY A 349 -4.06 -21.30 -0.35
N LYS A 350 -4.36 -20.11 0.19
CA LYS A 350 -4.12 -18.81 -0.47
C LYS A 350 -3.00 -18.05 0.24
N GLU A 351 -2.10 -17.47 -0.56
CA GLU A 351 -1.06 -16.60 -0.02
C GLU A 351 -1.70 -15.41 0.71
N ALA A 352 -1.31 -15.26 1.97
CA ALA A 352 -1.78 -14.26 2.91
C ALA A 352 -0.69 -13.27 3.31
N GLY A 353 0.52 -13.39 2.76
CA GLY A 353 1.61 -12.44 2.99
C GLY A 353 2.97 -13.01 2.65
N SER A 354 3.89 -12.13 2.26
CA SER A 354 5.29 -12.46 1.95
C SER A 354 6.24 -11.53 2.71
N TYR A 355 7.25 -12.07 3.37
CA TYR A 355 8.16 -11.33 4.24
C TYR A 355 9.61 -11.63 3.91
N GLU A 356 10.43 -10.60 3.66
CA GLU A 356 11.87 -10.80 3.52
C GLU A 356 12.48 -11.30 4.83
N LEU A 357 13.36 -12.29 4.71
CA LEU A 357 14.15 -12.85 5.80
C LEU A 357 15.62 -12.48 5.65
N TYR A 358 16.30 -12.36 6.78
CA TYR A 358 17.68 -11.86 6.84
C TYR A 358 18.58 -12.77 7.68
N SER A 359 19.88 -12.76 7.37
CA SER A 359 20.87 -13.49 8.17
C SER A 359 21.23 -12.74 9.46
N ASP A 360 21.35 -13.44 10.59
CA ASP A 360 21.82 -12.86 11.86
C ASP A 360 23.34 -12.97 12.06
N ASN A 361 24.02 -13.68 11.16
CA ASN A 361 25.47 -13.89 11.20
C ASN A 361 26.09 -13.88 9.79
N ASP A 362 27.40 -13.67 9.75
CA ASP A 362 28.18 -13.76 8.53
C ASP A 362 28.38 -15.24 8.15
N ALA A 363 28.45 -15.51 6.85
CA ALA A 363 28.81 -16.81 6.29
C ALA A 363 29.63 -16.62 5.01
N ASN A 364 30.88 -17.08 5.02
CA ASN A 364 31.82 -16.91 3.91
C ASN A 364 32.16 -18.27 3.28
N LYS A 365 32.43 -18.29 1.97
CA LYS A 365 33.00 -19.48 1.31
C LYS A 365 34.34 -19.83 1.96
N ALA A 366 34.61 -21.11 2.21
CA ALA A 366 35.94 -21.54 2.61
C ALA A 366 36.97 -21.16 1.55
N THR A 367 38.03 -20.49 2.00
CA THR A 367 39.23 -20.24 1.19
C THR A 367 40.05 -21.51 1.03
N TYR A 368 40.85 -21.61 -0.04
CA TYR A 368 41.71 -22.77 -0.33
C TYR A 368 42.57 -23.20 0.87
N PHE A 369 43.11 -22.23 1.61
CA PHE A 369 43.88 -22.47 2.84
C PHE A 369 43.05 -23.10 3.96
N SER A 370 41.80 -22.65 4.15
CA SER A 370 40.91 -23.22 5.17
C SER A 370 40.51 -24.67 4.84
N LYS A 371 40.38 -25.01 3.55
CA LYS A 371 40.16 -26.39 3.10
C LYS A 371 41.38 -27.26 3.38
N LEU A 372 42.58 -26.81 3.01
CA LEU A 372 43.83 -27.54 3.24
C LEU A 372 44.05 -27.81 4.74
N PHE A 373 43.80 -26.82 5.59
CA PHE A 373 43.97 -26.92 7.04
C PHE A 373 42.94 -27.87 7.69
N LYS A 374 41.68 -27.84 7.22
CA LYS A 374 40.64 -28.80 7.67
C LYS A 374 40.99 -30.24 7.28
N THR A 375 41.47 -30.47 6.06
CA THR A 375 41.90 -31.80 5.61
C THR A 375 43.10 -32.30 6.42
N PHE A 376 44.06 -31.43 6.72
CA PHE A 376 45.20 -31.79 7.56
C PHE A 376 44.73 -32.21 8.97
N LYS A 377 43.80 -31.46 9.57
CA LYS A 377 43.25 -31.74 10.91
C LYS A 377 42.30 -32.95 10.97
N SER A 378 41.84 -33.50 9.85
CA SER A 378 41.06 -34.75 9.85
C SER A 378 41.92 -35.99 9.60
N LEU A 379 43.16 -35.81 9.17
CA LEU A 379 44.13 -36.88 8.87
C LEU A 379 45.09 -37.15 10.04
N PHE A 380 45.18 -36.23 10.99
CA PHE A 380 45.94 -36.31 12.25
C PHE A 380 45.01 -36.00 13.41
#